data_AF-A0A6J1CNU1-F1
#
_entry.id   AF-A0A6J1CNU1-F1
#
_cell.length_a   1.000
_cell.length_b   1.000
_cell.length_c   1.000
_cell.angle_alpha   90.00
_cell.angle_beta   90.00
_cell.angle_gamma   90.00
#
_symmetry.space_group_name_H-M   'P 1'
#
loop_
_entity.id
_entity.type
_entity.pdbx_description
1 polymer ?
#
loop_
_entity_poly.entity_id
_entity_poly.type
_entity_poly.pdbx_seq_one_letter_code
_entity_poly.pdbx_strand_id
1 'polypeptide(L)'
;MILSWRKNKLGLLSKLKKEVPGVDSGAEIEIPSHFLCPISLDLMKDPVILCTGITYDRESIEKWIDAGNFLCPVTKQGLTGFDLIPNHALRRMIQDWCVANRSYGIERIPTPRIPVTPYEVSEICSRIAAATQRTDSKRCGELVGKIRNWGRESERNRRCIVSGGTGNVLAASFEHFAGVSIEKHAGLLEEILLVLVWMFPIAMEGLSKLGSADSLKCLVSFLVGKDLSPKKSAVFVLKELLLVDQRFVDSLAAIEGVPEALVSIVKEPLCSSATRSSLTAIFYMILPSEISEKMALKFMELGLVSLLLEFLVDAEKSLCEKALGILDGICDFKQGREKLYQNALTIPLLVKKILRVSELSTEFCLSILLKLCKSGERDEDDVRVEAAQLGAFQKILVLLQVGCGGAMKDKV
;
A
#
# COMPACT_ATOMS: atom_id res chain seq x y z
N MET A 1 5.90 -19.02 -23.24
CA MET A 1 6.86 -17.91 -23.38
C MET A 1 7.09 -17.23 -22.03
N ILE A 2 7.84 -17.85 -21.11
CA ILE A 2 8.12 -17.28 -19.77
C ILE A 2 9.57 -17.62 -19.42
N LEU A 3 10.52 -16.92 -20.04
CA LEU A 3 11.97 -17.11 -19.80
C LEU A 3 12.79 -15.80 -19.80
N SER A 4 12.17 -14.63 -19.63
CA SER A 4 12.89 -13.34 -19.73
C SER A 4 13.14 -12.59 -18.40
N TRP A 5 12.80 -13.15 -17.24
CA TRP A 5 12.94 -12.44 -15.95
C TRP A 5 14.16 -12.84 -15.11
N ARG A 6 15.12 -13.60 -15.66
CA ARG A 6 16.31 -14.10 -14.92
C ARG A 6 17.60 -13.27 -15.06
N LYS A 7 17.56 -12.06 -15.62
CA LYS A 7 18.72 -11.15 -15.63
C LYS A 7 18.31 -9.79 -15.08
N ASN A 8 18.38 -9.62 -13.76
CA ASN A 8 18.65 -8.34 -13.08
C ASN A 8 18.69 -8.50 -11.55
N LYS A 9 19.50 -9.43 -11.05
CA LYS A 9 19.87 -9.49 -9.62
C LYS A 9 21.32 -9.89 -9.37
N LEU A 10 22.22 -9.50 -10.28
CA LEU A 10 23.67 -9.49 -10.06
C LEU A 10 24.15 -8.19 -9.38
N GLY A 11 23.25 -7.44 -8.74
CA GLY A 11 23.49 -6.07 -8.25
C GLY A 11 23.87 -5.93 -6.78
N LEU A 12 24.10 -7.03 -6.03
CA LEU A 12 24.45 -6.94 -4.60
C LEU A 12 25.90 -7.28 -4.26
N LEU A 13 26.72 -7.67 -5.25
CA LEU A 13 28.18 -7.84 -5.08
C LEU A 13 28.99 -6.62 -5.53
N SER A 14 28.37 -5.55 -6.03
CA SER A 14 29.09 -4.38 -6.57
C SER A 14 29.02 -3.11 -5.70
N LYS A 15 28.63 -3.21 -4.42
CA LYS A 15 28.51 -2.03 -3.53
C LYS A 15 29.25 -2.15 -2.19
N LEU A 16 30.38 -2.84 -2.18
CA LEU A 16 31.45 -2.66 -1.20
C LEU A 16 32.71 -2.12 -1.92
N LYS A 17 32.58 -0.96 -2.56
CA LYS A 17 33.72 -0.18 -3.06
C LYS A 17 33.63 1.23 -2.47
N LYS A 18 34.02 1.35 -1.20
CA LYS A 18 34.51 2.62 -0.65
C LYS A 18 36.03 2.49 -0.62
N GLU A 19 36.68 3.22 -1.51
CA GLU A 19 38.13 3.36 -1.53
C GLU A 19 38.57 4.04 -0.23
N VAL A 20 39.34 3.29 0.57
CA VAL A 20 40.22 3.84 1.59
C VAL A 20 41.63 3.51 1.12
N PRO A 21 42.56 4.49 1.00
CA PRO A 21 43.89 4.22 0.48
C PRO A 21 44.75 3.56 1.55
N GLY A 22 45.31 2.39 1.23
CA GLY A 22 46.46 1.83 1.94
C GLY A 22 46.17 0.66 2.87
N VAL A 23 45.62 -0.45 2.36
CA VAL A 23 45.92 -1.81 2.86
C VAL A 23 45.88 -2.76 1.65
N ASP A 24 46.82 -3.69 1.65
CA ASP A 24 47.23 -4.61 0.60
C ASP A 24 46.10 -5.44 -0.05
N SER A 25 46.31 -5.81 -1.30
CA SER A 25 45.39 -6.52 -2.21
C SER A 25 45.25 -7.98 -1.74
N GLY A 26 44.07 -8.52 -1.43
CA GLY A 26 43.16 -9.04 -2.44
C GLY A 26 42.92 -10.55 -2.29
N ALA A 27 42.61 -11.03 -1.08
CA ALA A 27 42.00 -12.35 -0.92
C ALA A 27 40.47 -12.16 -0.97
N GLU A 28 39.87 -12.41 -2.13
CA GLU A 28 38.42 -12.63 -2.20
C GLU A 28 38.11 -13.85 -1.31
N ILE A 29 37.41 -13.64 -0.20
CA ILE A 29 36.95 -14.77 0.60
C ILE A 29 35.87 -15.48 -0.20
N GLU A 30 36.19 -16.68 -0.66
CA GLU A 30 35.19 -17.60 -1.18
C GLU A 30 34.31 -18.12 -0.03
N ILE A 31 33.02 -17.79 -0.08
CA ILE A 31 32.03 -18.37 0.84
C ILE A 31 31.90 -19.86 0.54
N PRO A 32 32.11 -20.76 1.52
CA PRO A 32 31.91 -22.18 1.31
C PRO A 32 30.50 -22.48 0.77
N SER A 33 30.42 -23.24 -0.32
CA SER A 33 29.17 -23.48 -1.06
C SER A 33 28.05 -24.07 -0.20
N HIS A 34 28.38 -24.86 0.83
CA HIS A 34 27.43 -25.45 1.77
C HIS A 34 26.85 -24.45 2.79
N PHE A 35 27.38 -23.22 2.84
CA PHE A 35 26.79 -22.11 3.61
C PHE A 35 25.80 -21.28 2.81
N LEU A 36 25.75 -21.47 1.49
CA LEU A 36 24.85 -20.73 0.61
C LEU A 36 23.49 -21.40 0.51
N CYS A 37 22.43 -20.60 0.56
CA CYS A 37 21.08 -21.10 0.37
C CYS A 37 20.90 -21.54 -1.10
N PRO A 38 20.38 -22.75 -1.38
CA PRO A 38 20.15 -23.18 -2.76
C PRO A 38 19.12 -22.36 -3.56
N ILE A 39 18.29 -21.54 -2.87
CA ILE A 39 17.27 -20.69 -3.50
C ILE A 39 17.84 -19.29 -3.79
N SER A 40 18.36 -18.61 -2.77
CA SER A 40 18.84 -17.22 -2.92
C SER A 40 20.28 -17.14 -3.42
N LEU A 41 21.07 -18.21 -3.25
CA LEU A 41 22.52 -18.26 -3.45
C LEU A 41 23.30 -17.32 -2.52
N ASP A 42 22.64 -16.80 -1.48
CA ASP A 42 23.23 -15.97 -0.44
C ASP A 42 23.59 -16.80 0.80
N LEU A 43 24.49 -16.28 1.62
CA LEU A 43 24.85 -16.87 2.92
C LEU A 43 23.61 -17.07 3.80
N MET A 44 23.38 -18.30 4.27
CA MET A 44 22.22 -18.64 5.10
C MET A 44 22.32 -17.94 6.46
N LYS A 45 21.26 -17.20 6.83
CA LYS A 45 21.16 -16.52 8.12
C LYS A 45 20.47 -17.40 9.16
N ASP A 46 19.43 -18.10 8.71
CA ASP A 46 18.69 -19.05 9.53
C ASP A 46 18.55 -20.39 8.80
N PRO A 47 19.59 -21.25 8.82
CA PRO A 47 19.55 -22.51 8.09
C PRO A 47 18.50 -23.46 8.70
N VAL A 48 17.62 -23.97 7.84
CA VAL A 48 16.53 -24.90 8.17
C VAL A 48 16.47 -26.06 7.20
N ILE A 49 16.17 -27.24 7.71
CA ILE A 49 16.06 -28.49 6.97
C ILE A 49 14.60 -28.70 6.59
N LEU A 50 14.36 -28.89 5.30
CA LEU A 50 13.06 -29.30 4.77
C LEU A 50 12.87 -30.82 4.93
N CYS A 51 11.64 -31.34 4.82
CA CYS A 51 11.36 -32.79 4.90
C CYS A 51 12.18 -33.66 3.91
N THR A 52 12.72 -33.06 2.86
CA THR A 52 13.62 -33.72 1.87
C THR A 52 15.08 -33.80 2.33
N GLY A 53 15.42 -33.29 3.51
CA GLY A 53 16.78 -33.27 4.05
C GLY A 53 17.67 -32.13 3.55
N ILE A 54 17.20 -31.32 2.58
CA ILE A 54 17.97 -30.18 2.07
C ILE A 54 17.83 -28.99 3.02
N THR A 55 18.95 -28.31 3.27
CA THR A 55 18.99 -27.10 4.10
C THR A 55 18.85 -25.85 3.23
N TYR A 56 18.01 -24.91 3.68
CA TYR A 56 17.77 -23.61 3.05
C TYR A 56 17.87 -22.51 4.10
N ASP A 57 18.03 -21.27 3.66
CA ASP A 57 17.70 -20.14 4.53
C ASP A 57 16.18 -20.09 4.76
N ARG A 58 15.76 -19.93 6.01
CA ARG A 58 14.34 -19.97 6.41
C ARG A 58 13.48 -19.02 5.59
N GLU A 59 13.91 -17.76 5.43
CA GLU A 59 13.12 -16.75 4.72
C GLU A 59 12.91 -17.15 3.25
N SER A 60 13.93 -17.74 2.63
CA SER A 60 13.88 -18.17 1.23
C SER A 60 12.94 -19.35 1.01
N ILE A 61 12.98 -20.36 1.89
CA ILE A 61 12.10 -21.53 1.76
C ILE A 61 10.65 -21.23 2.18
N GLU A 62 10.44 -20.39 3.19
CA GLU A 62 9.09 -19.94 3.55
C GLU A 62 8.43 -19.19 2.38
N LYS A 63 9.13 -18.23 1.76
CA LYS A 63 8.61 -17.53 0.57
C LYS A 63 8.31 -18.47 -0.61
N TRP A 64 9.11 -19.51 -0.79
CA TRP A 64 8.88 -20.52 -1.83
C TRP A 64 7.57 -21.28 -1.57
N ILE A 65 7.35 -21.73 -0.34
CA ILE A 65 6.14 -22.44 0.08
C ILE A 65 4.91 -21.51 -0.01
N ASP A 66 5.03 -20.28 0.51
CA ASP A 66 3.97 -19.27 0.51
C ASP A 66 3.53 -18.89 -0.92
N ALA A 67 4.41 -19.00 -1.91
CA ALA A 67 4.08 -18.82 -3.32
C ALA A 67 3.28 -19.99 -3.94
N GLY A 68 2.83 -20.95 -3.13
CA GLY A 68 2.03 -22.10 -3.57
C GLY A 68 2.86 -23.25 -4.14
N ASN A 69 4.16 -23.30 -3.87
CA ASN A 69 5.00 -24.38 -4.36
C ASN A 69 5.00 -25.56 -3.38
N PHE A 70 4.50 -26.70 -3.85
CA PHE A 70 4.44 -27.97 -3.09
C PHE A 70 5.60 -28.91 -3.40
N LEU A 71 6.60 -28.45 -4.15
CA LEU A 71 7.77 -29.23 -4.54
C LEU A 71 9.03 -28.65 -3.89
N CYS A 72 9.93 -29.52 -3.48
CA CYS A 72 11.26 -29.12 -3.03
C CYS A 72 12.02 -28.40 -4.16
N PRO A 73 12.60 -27.21 -3.92
CA PRO A 73 13.31 -26.44 -4.95
C PRO A 73 14.42 -27.22 -5.65
N VAL A 74 15.17 -28.04 -4.89
CA VAL A 74 16.32 -28.80 -5.39
C VAL A 74 15.90 -30.20 -5.86
N THR A 75 15.27 -31.01 -5.00
CA THR A 75 14.99 -32.42 -5.32
C THR A 75 13.78 -32.61 -6.22
N LYS A 76 12.95 -31.59 -6.41
CA LYS A 76 11.66 -31.62 -7.13
C LYS A 76 10.66 -32.65 -6.59
N GLN A 77 10.91 -33.21 -5.42
CA GLN A 77 10.00 -34.12 -4.73
C GLN A 77 8.84 -33.34 -4.08
N GLY A 78 7.66 -33.95 -4.05
CA GLY A 78 6.51 -33.40 -3.32
C GLY A 78 6.78 -33.30 -1.83
N LEU A 79 6.39 -32.18 -1.22
CA LEU A 79 6.52 -31.96 0.21
C LEU A 79 5.42 -32.73 0.95
N THR A 80 5.82 -33.67 1.79
CA THR A 80 4.91 -34.43 2.67
C THR A 80 4.54 -33.68 3.95
N GLY A 81 5.28 -32.62 4.26
CA GLY A 81 5.06 -31.70 5.37
C GLY A 81 5.85 -30.40 5.18
N PHE A 82 5.38 -29.34 5.83
CA PHE A 82 5.97 -27.98 5.76
C PHE A 82 6.79 -27.62 6.99
N ASP A 83 7.02 -28.58 7.87
CA ASP A 83 7.82 -28.36 9.08
C ASP A 83 9.28 -28.09 8.71
N LEU A 84 9.78 -26.95 9.17
CA LEU A 84 11.14 -26.48 8.94
C LEU A 84 11.97 -26.67 10.20
N ILE A 85 12.81 -27.71 10.19
CA ILE A 85 13.63 -28.09 11.34
C ILE A 85 14.90 -27.22 11.36
N PRO A 86 15.18 -26.44 12.42
CA PRO A 86 16.38 -25.61 12.47
C PRO A 86 17.68 -26.44 12.42
N ASN A 87 18.59 -26.11 11.50
CA ASN A 87 19.93 -26.71 11.44
C ASN A 87 20.91 -25.95 12.34
N HIS A 88 20.88 -26.23 13.64
CA HIS A 88 21.73 -25.53 14.62
C HIS A 88 23.22 -25.74 14.38
N ALA A 89 23.62 -26.92 13.90
CA ALA A 89 25.01 -27.24 13.60
C ALA A 89 25.54 -26.36 12.45
N LEU A 90 24.82 -26.32 11.32
CA LEU A 90 25.22 -25.48 10.18
C LEU A 90 25.20 -23.99 10.55
N ARG A 91 24.23 -23.54 11.36
CA ARG A 91 24.20 -22.16 11.84
C ARG A 91 25.46 -21.81 12.64
N ARG A 92 25.89 -22.69 13.54
CA ARG A 92 27.11 -22.49 14.33
C ARG A 92 28.34 -22.44 13.42
N MET A 93 28.47 -23.36 12.46
CA MET A 93 29.57 -23.35 11.48
C MET A 93 29.63 -22.05 10.68
N ILE A 94 28.48 -21.54 10.22
CA ILE A 94 28.39 -20.26 9.51
C ILE A 94 28.82 -19.11 10.41
N GLN A 95 28.33 -19.07 11.67
CA GLN A 95 28.70 -18.02 12.62
C GLN A 95 30.19 -18.03 12.94
N ASP A 96 30.78 -19.21 13.16
CA ASP A 96 32.21 -19.37 13.45
C ASP A 96 33.05 -18.92 12.24
N TRP A 97 32.62 -19.27 11.03
CA TRP A 97 33.22 -18.78 9.80
C TRP A 97 33.14 -17.25 9.66
N CYS A 98 32.00 -16.64 9.98
CA CYS A 98 31.89 -15.17 9.98
C CYS A 98 32.86 -14.52 10.97
N VAL A 99 33.02 -15.11 12.17
CA VAL A 99 33.96 -14.60 13.18
C VAL A 99 35.41 -14.72 12.73
N ALA A 100 35.78 -15.86 12.13
CA ALA A 100 37.13 -16.09 11.60
C ALA A 100 37.48 -15.11 10.47
N ASN A 101 36.49 -14.66 9.71
CA ASN A 101 36.67 -13.77 8.56
C ASN A 101 36.32 -12.29 8.86
N ARG A 102 36.23 -11.91 10.13
CA ARG A 102 35.86 -10.55 10.54
C ARG A 102 36.80 -9.47 10.03
N SER A 103 38.10 -9.79 9.88
CA SER A 103 39.12 -8.88 9.34
C SER A 103 38.85 -8.43 7.90
N TYR A 104 38.04 -9.18 7.17
CA TYR A 104 37.67 -8.89 5.79
C TYR A 104 36.28 -8.22 5.67
N GLY A 105 35.74 -7.70 6.78
CA GLY A 105 34.45 -7.01 6.82
C GLY A 105 33.23 -7.93 6.92
N ILE A 106 33.43 -9.24 7.18
CA ILE A 106 32.32 -10.18 7.40
C ILE A 106 31.82 -10.05 8.84
N GLU A 107 30.58 -9.59 9.00
CA GLU A 107 29.95 -9.50 10.31
C GLU A 107 29.33 -10.84 10.73
N ARG A 108 29.38 -11.11 12.04
CA ARG A 108 28.74 -12.30 12.60
C ARG A 108 27.22 -12.21 12.47
N ILE A 109 26.62 -13.20 11.85
CA ILE A 109 25.16 -13.33 11.78
C ILE A 109 24.60 -13.61 13.19
N PRO A 110 23.69 -12.78 13.72
CA PRO A 110 23.10 -13.01 15.04
C PRO A 110 22.21 -14.25 15.03
N THR A 111 22.10 -14.92 16.17
CA THR A 111 21.15 -16.03 16.32
C THR A 111 19.72 -15.50 16.17
N PRO A 112 18.88 -16.07 15.29
CA PRO A 112 17.49 -15.69 15.15
C PRO A 112 16.77 -15.75 16.50
N ARG A 113 15.97 -14.72 16.81
CA ARG A 113 15.11 -14.74 18.01
C ARG A 113 14.03 -15.80 17.85
N ILE A 114 13.58 -16.35 18.98
CA ILE A 114 12.46 -17.30 19.00
C ILE A 114 11.24 -16.57 18.43
N PRO A 115 10.62 -17.08 17.34
CA PRO A 115 9.43 -16.47 16.78
C PRO A 115 8.28 -16.48 17.78
N VAL A 116 7.43 -15.47 17.69
CA VAL A 116 6.25 -15.35 18.54
C VAL A 116 5.29 -16.51 18.25
N THR A 117 4.74 -17.08 19.31
CA THR A 117 3.77 -18.17 19.22
C THR A 117 2.33 -17.63 19.18
N PRO A 118 1.37 -18.38 18.58
CA PRO A 118 -0.04 -17.99 18.61
C PRO A 118 -0.60 -17.81 20.02
N TYR A 119 -0.10 -18.59 20.99
CA TYR A 119 -0.47 -18.47 22.39
C TYR A 119 -0.05 -17.12 22.98
N GLU A 120 1.20 -16.69 22.75
CA GLU A 120 1.69 -15.39 23.20
C GLU A 120 0.92 -14.22 22.56
N VAL A 121 0.54 -14.34 21.28
CA VAL A 121 -0.33 -13.36 20.62
C VAL A 121 -1.70 -13.30 21.31
N SER A 122 -2.33 -14.44 21.55
CA SER A 122 -3.63 -14.53 22.21
C SER A 122 -3.61 -13.96 23.63
N GLU A 123 -2.54 -14.25 24.40
CA GLU A 123 -2.34 -13.71 25.74
C GLU A 123 -2.22 -12.18 25.73
N ILE A 124 -1.40 -11.62 24.83
CA ILE A 124 -1.27 -10.17 24.69
C ILE A 124 -2.59 -9.53 24.27
N CYS A 125 -3.29 -10.11 23.29
CA CYS A 125 -4.59 -9.61 22.85
C CYS A 125 -5.59 -9.55 24.01
N SER A 126 -5.66 -10.60 24.83
CA SER A 126 -6.52 -10.65 26.01
C SER A 126 -6.17 -9.55 27.01
N ARG A 127 -4.87 -9.30 27.21
CA ARG A 127 -4.39 -8.25 28.12
C ARG A 127 -4.66 -6.84 27.58
N ILE A 128 -4.59 -6.64 26.26
CA ILE A 128 -4.98 -5.38 25.62
C ILE A 128 -6.46 -5.14 25.83
N ALA A 129 -7.32 -6.13 25.53
CA ALA A 129 -8.76 -6.03 25.74
C ALA A 129 -9.09 -5.66 27.21
N ALA A 130 -8.43 -6.29 28.18
CA ALA A 130 -8.60 -5.97 29.60
C ALA A 130 -8.12 -4.56 29.97
N ALA A 131 -7.01 -4.08 29.39
CA ALA A 131 -6.52 -2.72 29.61
C ALA A 131 -7.46 -1.67 29.00
N THR A 132 -8.00 -1.95 27.80
CA THR A 132 -8.99 -1.11 27.13
C THR A 132 -10.26 -0.98 27.95
N GLN A 133 -10.81 -2.09 28.47
CA GLN A 133 -12.00 -2.06 29.34
C GLN A 133 -11.82 -1.22 30.61
N ARG A 134 -10.59 -1.14 31.12
CA ARG A 134 -10.24 -0.33 32.30
C ARG A 134 -9.84 1.10 31.95
N THR A 135 -9.83 1.45 30.66
CA THR A 135 -9.33 2.74 30.14
C THR A 135 -7.89 3.02 30.59
N ASP A 136 -7.08 1.96 30.77
CA ASP A 136 -5.68 2.08 31.15
C ASP A 136 -4.81 2.29 29.91
N SER A 137 -4.76 3.54 29.46
CA SER A 137 -4.03 3.94 28.25
C SER A 137 -2.53 3.63 28.32
N LYS A 138 -1.91 3.76 29.51
CA LYS A 138 -0.48 3.48 29.69
C LYS A 138 -0.20 2.00 29.49
N ARG A 139 -0.98 1.13 30.15
CA ARG A 139 -0.82 -0.32 30.02
C ARG A 139 -1.13 -0.81 28.61
N CYS A 140 -2.17 -0.25 27.98
CA CYS A 140 -2.49 -0.56 26.59
C CYS A 140 -1.32 -0.19 25.67
N GLY A 141 -0.75 1.02 25.83
CA GLY A 141 0.40 1.48 25.05
C GLY A 141 1.64 0.60 25.17
N GLU A 142 1.96 0.12 26.38
CA GLU A 142 3.06 -0.83 26.60
C GLU A 142 2.86 -2.14 25.82
N LEU A 143 1.63 -2.67 25.81
CA LEU A 143 1.30 -3.92 25.12
C LEU A 143 1.28 -3.76 23.60
N VAL A 144 0.73 -2.64 23.10
CA VAL A 144 0.76 -2.29 21.67
C VAL A 144 2.21 -2.09 21.20
N GLY A 145 3.05 -1.43 22.00
CA GLY A 145 4.47 -1.29 21.74
C GLY A 145 5.19 -2.64 21.66
N LYS A 146 4.79 -3.61 22.48
CA LYS A 146 5.31 -4.99 22.40
C LYS A 146 4.93 -5.68 21.08
N ILE A 147 3.67 -5.55 20.62
CA ILE A 147 3.23 -6.05 19.30
C ILE A 147 4.04 -5.41 18.18
N ARG A 148 4.23 -4.08 18.23
CA ARG A 148 5.02 -3.35 17.24
C ARG A 148 6.46 -3.85 17.17
N ASN A 149 7.08 -4.11 18.32
CA ASN A 149 8.43 -4.65 18.39
C ASN A 149 8.51 -6.05 17.80
N TRP A 150 7.57 -6.94 18.14
CA TRP A 150 7.49 -8.27 17.53
C TRP A 150 7.34 -8.21 16.00
N GLY A 151 6.51 -7.31 15.50
CA GLY A 151 6.33 -7.11 14.06
C GLY A 151 7.55 -6.49 13.35
N ARG A 152 8.46 -5.83 14.07
CA ARG A 152 9.74 -5.33 13.53
C ARG A 152 10.81 -6.42 13.44
N GLU A 153 10.71 -7.44 14.29
CA GLU A 153 11.70 -8.51 14.36
C GLU A 153 11.64 -9.46 13.17
N SER A 154 10.43 -9.80 12.68
CA SER A 154 10.30 -10.68 11.51
C SER A 154 8.93 -10.59 10.84
N GLU A 155 8.89 -10.90 9.53
CA GLU A 155 7.65 -11.04 8.78
C GLU A 155 6.82 -12.24 9.26
N ARG A 156 7.47 -13.30 9.75
CA ARG A 156 6.80 -14.44 10.39
C ARG A 156 6.01 -14.02 11.62
N ASN A 157 6.56 -13.15 12.46
CA ASN A 157 5.84 -12.61 13.61
C ASN A 157 4.63 -11.80 13.16
N ARG A 158 4.77 -10.95 12.13
CA ARG A 158 3.64 -10.20 11.56
C ARG A 158 2.52 -11.13 11.13
N ARG A 159 2.83 -12.17 10.34
CA ARG A 159 1.84 -13.18 9.93
C ARG A 159 1.15 -13.82 11.13
N CYS A 160 1.91 -14.27 12.13
CA CYS A 160 1.35 -14.88 13.33
C CYS A 160 0.43 -13.92 14.11
N ILE A 161 0.83 -12.66 14.26
CA ILE A 161 0.05 -11.61 14.92
C ILE A 161 -1.25 -11.34 14.15
N VAL A 162 -1.19 -11.21 12.82
CA VAL A 162 -2.35 -10.97 11.97
C VAL A 162 -3.32 -12.16 12.03
N SER A 163 -2.81 -13.39 11.88
CA SER A 163 -3.63 -14.61 11.99
C SER A 163 -4.25 -14.79 13.38
N GLY A 164 -3.66 -14.21 14.43
CA GLY A 164 -4.20 -14.22 15.78
C GLY A 164 -5.38 -13.27 16.03
N GLY A 165 -5.88 -12.57 15.01
CA GLY A 165 -7.03 -11.67 15.15
C GLY A 165 -6.72 -10.33 15.84
N THR A 166 -5.42 -10.01 16.00
CA THR A 166 -4.95 -8.81 16.71
C THR A 166 -5.55 -7.51 16.13
N GLY A 167 -5.79 -7.47 14.82
CA GLY A 167 -6.40 -6.32 14.15
C GLY A 167 -7.76 -5.93 14.72
N ASN A 168 -8.61 -6.91 15.08
CA ASN A 168 -9.93 -6.64 15.67
C ASN A 168 -9.79 -6.05 17.08
N VAL A 169 -8.86 -6.57 17.89
CA VAL A 169 -8.61 -6.10 19.26
C VAL A 169 -8.08 -4.67 19.25
N LEU A 170 -7.18 -4.36 18.32
CA LEU A 170 -6.65 -3.01 18.16
C LEU A 170 -7.69 -2.04 17.61
N ALA A 171 -8.55 -2.47 16.67
CA ALA A 171 -9.66 -1.67 16.18
C ALA A 171 -10.67 -1.32 17.29
N ALA A 172 -11.04 -2.29 18.14
CA ALA A 172 -11.89 -2.05 19.29
C ALA A 172 -11.23 -1.12 20.33
N SER A 173 -9.93 -1.26 20.53
CA SER A 173 -9.18 -0.37 21.42
C SER A 173 -9.09 1.04 20.87
N PHE A 174 -8.89 1.19 19.56
CA PHE A 174 -8.89 2.50 18.89
C PHE A 174 -10.23 3.21 19.06
N GLU A 175 -11.36 2.53 18.79
CA GLU A 175 -12.71 3.07 19.01
C GLU A 175 -12.90 3.54 20.45
N HIS A 176 -12.57 2.68 21.44
CA HIS A 176 -12.77 2.99 22.85
C HIS A 176 -11.99 4.23 23.29
N PHE A 177 -10.69 4.29 23.01
CA PHE A 177 -9.87 5.42 23.44
C PHE A 177 -10.18 6.71 22.66
N ALA A 178 -10.59 6.60 21.38
CA ALA A 178 -11.07 7.74 20.61
C ALA A 178 -12.37 8.32 21.20
N GLY A 179 -13.31 7.45 21.60
CA GLY A 179 -14.57 7.86 22.24
C GLY A 179 -14.40 8.46 23.64
N VAL A 180 -13.34 8.08 24.37
CA VAL A 180 -13.03 8.66 25.69
C VAL A 180 -12.45 10.08 25.56
N SER A 181 -11.36 10.25 24.81
CA SER A 181 -10.76 11.56 24.50
C SER A 181 -9.59 11.39 23.55
N ILE A 182 -9.68 12.01 22.38
CA ILE A 182 -8.61 12.02 21.37
C ILE A 182 -7.38 12.74 21.93
N GLU A 183 -7.53 13.91 22.57
CA GLU A 183 -6.36 14.68 23.03
C GLU A 183 -5.58 13.97 24.13
N LYS A 184 -6.28 13.35 25.09
CA LYS A 184 -5.63 12.62 26.20
C LYS A 184 -4.92 11.35 25.74
N HIS A 185 -5.38 10.74 24.65
CA HIS A 185 -4.89 9.44 24.20
C HIS A 185 -4.20 9.48 22.83
N ALA A 186 -3.87 10.66 22.30
CA ALA A 186 -3.30 10.84 20.97
C ALA A 186 -2.08 9.94 20.71
N GLY A 187 -1.14 9.85 21.66
CA GLY A 187 0.05 9.01 21.50
C GLY A 187 -0.27 7.50 21.45
N LEU A 188 -1.25 7.03 22.22
CA LEU A 188 -1.71 5.64 22.16
C LEU A 188 -2.43 5.36 20.84
N LEU A 189 -3.32 6.25 20.43
CA LEU A 189 -4.09 6.14 19.19
C LEU A 189 -3.17 6.13 17.97
N GLU A 190 -2.11 6.95 17.96
CA GLU A 190 -1.06 6.91 16.93
C GLU A 190 -0.35 5.55 16.92
N GLU A 191 0.10 5.04 18.07
CA GLU A 191 0.80 3.75 18.13
C GLU A 191 -0.09 2.59 17.65
N ILE A 192 -1.37 2.59 18.03
CA ILE A 192 -2.35 1.62 17.52
C ILE A 192 -2.47 1.74 16.00
N LEU A 193 -2.61 2.96 15.49
CA LEU A 193 -2.80 3.23 14.07
C LEU A 193 -1.58 2.78 13.25
N LEU A 194 -0.36 3.01 13.72
CA LEU A 194 0.89 2.56 13.08
C LEU A 194 0.98 1.03 12.99
N VAL A 195 0.40 0.32 13.96
CA VAL A 195 0.35 -1.13 13.98
C VAL A 195 -0.73 -1.66 13.04
N LEU A 196 -1.90 -1.01 13.00
CA LEU A 196 -3.03 -1.42 12.15
C LEU A 196 -2.69 -1.42 10.64
N VAL A 197 -1.84 -0.51 10.16
CA VAL A 197 -1.51 -0.37 8.71
C VAL A 197 -1.04 -1.68 8.07
N TRP A 198 -0.31 -2.52 8.78
CA TRP A 198 0.18 -3.80 8.25
C TRP A 198 -0.66 -5.01 8.68
N MET A 199 -1.84 -4.78 9.27
CA MET A 199 -2.77 -5.83 9.70
C MET A 199 -3.95 -6.04 8.73
N PHE A 200 -4.07 -5.23 7.68
CA PHE A 200 -5.13 -5.40 6.69
C PHE A 200 -4.89 -6.64 5.80
N PRO A 201 -5.96 -7.36 5.40
CA PRO A 201 -7.37 -7.10 5.70
C PRO A 201 -7.77 -7.51 7.14
N ILE A 202 -8.65 -6.70 7.76
CA ILE A 202 -9.23 -6.96 9.09
C ILE A 202 -10.68 -7.45 8.91
N ALA A 203 -11.20 -8.24 9.86
CA ALA A 203 -12.59 -8.71 9.79
C ALA A 203 -13.59 -7.55 9.88
N MET A 204 -14.81 -7.77 9.37
CA MET A 204 -15.88 -6.75 9.39
C MET A 204 -16.19 -6.21 10.79
N GLU A 205 -16.01 -7.03 11.83
CA GLU A 205 -16.13 -6.59 13.22
C GLU A 205 -15.14 -5.45 13.51
N GLY A 206 -13.84 -5.63 13.23
CA GLY A 206 -12.84 -4.59 13.40
C GLY A 206 -13.06 -3.38 12.49
N LEU A 207 -13.49 -3.58 11.25
CA LEU A 207 -13.81 -2.47 10.35
C LEU A 207 -14.99 -1.63 10.86
N SER A 208 -16.01 -2.26 11.44
CA SER A 208 -17.15 -1.53 12.05
C SER A 208 -16.71 -0.63 13.21
N LYS A 209 -15.69 -1.05 13.96
CA LYS A 209 -15.08 -0.29 15.06
C LYS A 209 -14.26 0.91 14.55
N LEU A 210 -13.46 0.69 13.51
CA LEU A 210 -12.69 1.77 12.87
C LEU A 210 -13.56 2.76 12.10
N GLY A 211 -14.74 2.34 11.64
CA GLY A 211 -15.70 3.18 10.96
C GLY A 211 -16.75 3.83 11.87
N SER A 212 -16.63 3.71 13.20
CA SER A 212 -17.48 4.43 14.15
C SER A 212 -17.25 5.95 14.07
N ALA A 213 -18.22 6.74 14.54
CA ALA A 213 -18.11 8.19 14.51
C ALA A 213 -16.87 8.72 15.27
N ASP A 214 -16.53 8.12 16.41
CA ASP A 214 -15.38 8.53 17.22
C ASP A 214 -14.06 8.15 16.56
N SER A 215 -13.98 6.94 16.00
CA SER A 215 -12.81 6.49 15.24
C SER A 215 -12.57 7.36 14.01
N LEU A 216 -13.61 7.67 13.24
CA LEU A 216 -13.51 8.53 12.06
C LEU A 216 -13.07 9.95 12.43
N LYS A 217 -13.63 10.55 13.49
CA LYS A 217 -13.18 11.86 14.00
C LYS A 217 -11.71 11.84 14.40
N CYS A 218 -11.25 10.78 15.06
CA CYS A 218 -9.85 10.61 15.40
C CYS A 218 -8.96 10.49 14.15
N LEU A 219 -9.34 9.65 13.18
CA LEU A 219 -8.60 9.52 11.91
C LEU A 219 -8.50 10.86 11.17
N VAL A 220 -9.59 11.64 11.13
CA VAL A 220 -9.60 12.98 10.51
C VAL A 220 -8.72 13.95 11.30
N SER A 221 -8.70 13.90 12.64
CA SER A 221 -7.79 14.75 13.44
C SER A 221 -6.32 14.49 13.12
N PHE A 222 -5.94 13.23 12.88
CA PHE A 222 -4.59 12.87 12.44
C PHE A 222 -4.31 13.30 10.99
N LEU A 223 -5.33 13.29 10.13
CA LEU A 223 -5.24 13.72 8.75
C LEU A 223 -5.05 15.25 8.63
N VAL A 224 -5.69 16.02 9.51
CA VAL A 224 -5.57 17.48 9.59
C VAL A 224 -4.30 17.90 10.35
N GLY A 225 -3.81 17.05 11.25
CA GLY A 225 -2.59 17.29 12.04
C GLY A 225 -1.33 17.57 11.22
N LYS A 226 -0.31 18.14 11.87
CA LYS A 226 0.97 18.45 11.23
C LYS A 226 1.87 17.21 11.07
N ASP A 227 1.70 16.22 11.94
CA ASP A 227 2.57 15.05 11.98
C ASP A 227 2.35 14.11 10.79
N LEU A 228 3.43 13.88 10.04
CA LEU A 228 3.36 13.13 8.78
C LEU A 228 3.12 11.63 8.97
N SER A 229 3.62 11.07 10.08
CA SER A 229 3.51 9.64 10.42
C SER A 229 2.06 9.20 10.65
N PRO A 230 1.31 9.80 11.60
CA PRO A 230 -0.10 9.45 11.80
C PRO A 230 -0.97 9.83 10.61
N LYS A 231 -0.66 10.94 9.91
CA LYS A 231 -1.35 11.34 8.67
C LYS A 231 -1.31 10.27 7.58
N LYS A 232 -0.12 9.70 7.32
CA LYS A 232 0.05 8.60 6.34
C LYS A 232 -0.74 7.35 6.72
N SER A 233 -0.76 7.02 8.00
CA SER A 233 -1.46 5.84 8.51
C SER A 233 -2.98 6.05 8.50
N ALA A 234 -3.44 7.25 8.84
CA ALA A 234 -4.86 7.62 8.84
C ALA A 234 -5.45 7.56 7.43
N VAL A 235 -4.80 8.16 6.43
CA VAL A 235 -5.31 8.12 5.04
C VAL A 235 -5.34 6.69 4.49
N PHE A 236 -4.39 5.84 4.90
CA PHE A 236 -4.40 4.43 4.53
C PHE A 236 -5.61 3.70 5.15
N VAL A 237 -5.85 3.83 6.45
CA VAL A 237 -6.99 3.18 7.11
C VAL A 237 -8.32 3.69 6.56
N LEU A 238 -8.47 5.00 6.36
CA LEU A 238 -9.66 5.57 5.72
C LEU A 238 -9.88 4.98 4.33
N LYS A 239 -8.83 4.88 3.51
CA LYS A 239 -8.91 4.22 2.20
C LYS A 239 -9.40 2.78 2.32
N GLU A 240 -8.94 2.01 3.30
CA GLU A 240 -9.42 0.63 3.48
C GLU A 240 -10.89 0.56 3.91
N LEU A 241 -11.37 1.52 4.71
CA LEU A 241 -12.80 1.58 5.10
C LEU A 241 -13.71 1.93 3.92
N LEU A 242 -13.35 2.97 3.16
CA LEU A 242 -14.16 3.46 2.03
C LEU A 242 -14.28 2.44 0.89
N LEU A 243 -13.37 1.45 0.81
CA LEU A 243 -13.45 0.34 -0.15
C LEU A 243 -14.57 -0.66 0.17
N VAL A 244 -15.04 -0.71 1.42
CA VAL A 244 -15.83 -1.83 1.94
C VAL A 244 -17.32 -1.52 1.99
N ASP A 245 -17.68 -0.33 2.48
CA ASP A 245 -19.08 0.00 2.76
C ASP A 245 -19.37 1.50 2.57
N GLN A 246 -20.43 1.80 1.82
CA GLN A 246 -20.90 3.17 1.56
C GLN A 246 -21.24 3.93 2.86
N ARG A 247 -21.67 3.24 3.92
CA ARG A 247 -21.99 3.86 5.22
C ARG A 247 -20.79 4.58 5.84
N PHE A 248 -19.57 4.09 5.59
CA PHE A 248 -18.35 4.76 6.05
C PHE A 248 -18.07 6.02 5.24
N VAL A 249 -18.41 6.03 3.95
CA VAL A 249 -18.32 7.23 3.10
C VAL A 249 -19.27 8.31 3.64
N ASP A 250 -20.52 7.95 3.91
CA ASP A 250 -21.53 8.88 4.41
C ASP A 250 -21.15 9.46 5.78
N SER A 251 -20.67 8.59 6.68
CA SER A 251 -20.20 8.99 8.01
C SER A 251 -18.97 9.90 7.95
N LEU A 252 -18.03 9.61 7.05
CA LEU A 252 -16.83 10.44 6.86
C LEU A 252 -17.18 11.80 6.24
N ALA A 253 -18.10 11.85 5.27
CA ALA A 253 -18.53 13.07 4.61
C ALA A 253 -19.24 14.07 5.54
N ALA A 254 -19.78 13.58 6.67
CA ALA A 254 -20.36 14.40 7.73
C ALA A 254 -19.31 15.13 8.60
N ILE A 255 -18.03 14.74 8.52
CA ILE A 255 -16.94 15.34 9.30
C ILE A 255 -16.33 16.52 8.53
N GLU A 256 -16.18 17.66 9.20
CA GLU A 256 -15.55 18.85 8.63
C GLU A 256 -14.04 18.66 8.40
N GLY A 257 -13.48 19.35 7.42
CA GLY A 257 -12.04 19.31 7.13
C GLY A 257 -11.57 18.12 6.30
N VAL A 258 -12.44 17.14 6.00
CA VAL A 258 -12.06 15.95 5.21
C VAL A 258 -11.59 16.32 3.80
N PRO A 259 -12.34 17.12 3.00
CA PRO A 259 -11.89 17.50 1.67
C PRO A 259 -10.55 18.23 1.68
N GLU A 260 -10.39 19.19 2.59
CA GLU A 260 -9.18 20.00 2.76
C GLU A 260 -7.97 19.11 3.05
N ALA A 261 -8.13 18.18 3.98
CA ALA A 261 -7.08 17.28 4.39
C ALA A 261 -6.67 16.31 3.26
N LEU A 262 -7.64 15.74 2.52
CA LEU A 262 -7.35 14.86 1.39
C LEU A 262 -6.68 15.60 0.23
N VAL A 263 -7.18 16.78 -0.14
CA VAL A 263 -6.58 17.62 -1.20
C VAL A 263 -5.18 18.06 -0.81
N SER A 264 -4.93 18.37 0.47
CA SER A 264 -3.58 18.76 0.94
C SER A 264 -2.54 17.66 0.69
N ILE A 265 -2.90 16.37 0.83
CA ILE A 265 -2.01 15.24 0.59
C ILE A 265 -1.69 15.07 -0.91
N VAL A 266 -2.62 15.45 -1.79
CA VAL A 266 -2.39 15.45 -3.24
C VAL A 266 -1.52 16.64 -3.64
N LYS A 267 -1.76 17.81 -3.05
CA LYS A 267 -1.01 19.04 -3.31
C LYS A 267 0.43 18.99 -2.81
N GLU A 268 0.64 18.40 -1.64
CA GLU A 268 1.95 18.24 -1.01
C GLU A 268 2.22 16.74 -0.74
N PRO A 269 2.66 15.99 -1.78
CA PRO A 269 2.82 14.54 -1.69
C PRO A 269 3.79 14.10 -0.59
N LEU A 270 3.30 13.30 0.36
CA LEU A 270 4.12 12.76 1.45
C LEU A 270 4.94 11.53 1.05
N CYS A 271 4.34 10.68 0.22
CA CYS A 271 4.90 9.50 -0.44
C CYS A 271 3.85 8.94 -1.40
N SER A 272 4.27 8.14 -2.39
CA SER A 272 3.37 7.62 -3.42
C SER A 272 2.20 6.78 -2.87
N SER A 273 2.42 6.05 -1.77
CA SER A 273 1.36 5.30 -1.10
C SER A 273 0.28 6.20 -0.48
N ALA A 274 0.67 7.28 0.21
CA ALA A 274 -0.27 8.19 0.83
C ALA A 274 -1.07 8.98 -0.19
N THR A 275 -0.41 9.46 -1.27
CA THR A 275 -1.09 10.11 -2.39
C THR A 275 -2.08 9.17 -3.07
N ARG A 276 -1.70 7.90 -3.29
CA ARG A 276 -2.62 6.89 -3.83
C ARG A 276 -3.81 6.65 -2.92
N SER A 277 -3.59 6.55 -1.61
CA SER A 277 -4.67 6.38 -0.65
C SER A 277 -5.61 7.59 -0.64
N SER A 278 -5.07 8.81 -0.70
CA SER A 278 -5.87 10.04 -0.76
C SER A 278 -6.71 10.10 -2.03
N LEU A 279 -6.12 9.89 -3.21
CA LEU A 279 -6.86 9.85 -4.47
C LEU A 279 -7.95 8.77 -4.48
N THR A 280 -7.65 7.61 -3.90
CA THR A 280 -8.64 6.53 -3.77
C THR A 280 -9.79 6.94 -2.84
N ALA A 281 -9.50 7.55 -1.69
CA ALA A 281 -10.52 8.06 -0.79
C ALA A 281 -11.40 9.12 -1.46
N ILE A 282 -10.80 10.10 -2.14
CA ILE A 282 -11.53 11.13 -2.91
C ILE A 282 -12.43 10.47 -3.94
N PHE A 283 -11.91 9.50 -4.71
CA PHE A 283 -12.68 8.77 -5.72
C PHE A 283 -13.94 8.12 -5.12
N TYR A 284 -13.85 7.43 -3.98
CA TYR A 284 -15.02 6.83 -3.34
C TYR A 284 -16.01 7.86 -2.81
N MET A 285 -15.54 9.04 -2.35
CA MET A 285 -16.43 10.09 -1.86
C MET A 285 -17.24 10.81 -2.96
N ILE A 286 -16.81 10.70 -4.23
CA ILE A 286 -17.51 11.31 -5.37
C ILE A 286 -18.24 10.28 -6.23
N LEU A 287 -18.15 8.99 -5.92
CA LEU A 287 -18.94 7.97 -6.61
C LEU A 287 -20.44 8.28 -6.45
N PRO A 288 -21.26 7.98 -7.48
CA PRO A 288 -22.68 8.32 -7.49
C PRO A 288 -23.40 7.87 -6.21
N SER A 289 -23.89 8.86 -5.46
CA SER A 289 -24.58 8.72 -4.17
C SER A 289 -25.30 10.03 -3.82
N GLU A 290 -26.17 10.02 -2.81
CA GLU A 290 -26.89 11.22 -2.37
C GLU A 290 -25.97 12.38 -1.94
N ILE A 291 -24.75 12.07 -1.47
CA ILE A 291 -23.77 13.06 -1.01
C ILE A 291 -22.74 13.46 -2.07
N SER A 292 -22.67 12.72 -3.19
CA SER A 292 -21.61 12.84 -4.20
C SER A 292 -21.49 14.25 -4.79
N GLU A 293 -22.61 14.89 -5.13
CA GLU A 293 -22.63 16.25 -5.69
C GLU A 293 -22.05 17.26 -4.70
N LYS A 294 -22.50 17.21 -3.44
CA LYS A 294 -22.01 18.08 -2.37
C LYS A 294 -20.51 17.90 -2.14
N MET A 295 -20.03 16.65 -2.16
CA MET A 295 -18.61 16.36 -1.99
C MET A 295 -17.79 16.83 -3.19
N ALA A 296 -18.24 16.55 -4.41
CA ALA A 296 -17.61 17.01 -5.63
C ALA A 296 -17.49 18.55 -5.66
N LEU A 297 -18.53 19.27 -5.26
CA LEU A 297 -18.53 20.72 -5.11
C LEU A 297 -17.44 21.21 -4.16
N LYS A 298 -17.36 20.65 -2.95
CA LYS A 298 -16.31 21.00 -1.97
C LYS A 298 -14.90 20.76 -2.52
N PHE A 299 -14.68 19.62 -3.17
CA PHE A 299 -13.38 19.33 -3.79
C PHE A 299 -13.05 20.30 -4.93
N MET A 300 -14.05 20.68 -5.73
CA MET A 300 -13.86 21.67 -6.79
C MET A 300 -13.51 23.04 -6.24
N GLU A 301 -14.16 23.50 -5.16
CA GLU A 301 -13.84 24.78 -4.50
C GLU A 301 -12.39 24.83 -4.01
N LEU A 302 -11.85 23.69 -3.59
CA LEU A 302 -10.44 23.54 -3.20
C LEU A 302 -9.45 23.47 -4.38
N GLY A 303 -9.92 23.65 -5.62
CA GLY A 303 -9.08 23.67 -6.81
C GLY A 303 -8.64 22.28 -7.29
N LEU A 304 -9.33 21.20 -6.88
CA LEU A 304 -8.92 19.84 -7.20
C LEU A 304 -8.79 19.58 -8.71
N VAL A 305 -9.66 20.16 -9.56
CA VAL A 305 -9.62 19.96 -11.02
C VAL A 305 -8.27 20.38 -11.61
N SER A 306 -7.83 21.62 -11.35
CA SER A 306 -6.55 22.12 -11.84
C SER A 306 -5.38 21.32 -11.26
N LEU A 307 -5.44 21.00 -9.97
CA LEU A 307 -4.43 20.19 -9.30
C LEU A 307 -4.27 18.81 -9.95
N LEU A 308 -5.36 18.12 -10.28
CA LEU A 308 -5.32 16.81 -10.92
C LEU A 308 -4.82 16.88 -12.37
N LEU A 309 -5.17 17.94 -13.11
CA LEU A 309 -4.66 18.14 -14.47
C LEU A 309 -3.15 18.36 -14.49
N GLU A 310 -2.63 19.21 -13.60
CA GLU A 310 -1.18 19.41 -13.41
C GLU A 310 -0.50 18.11 -12.98
N PHE A 311 -1.09 17.40 -12.01
CA PHE A 311 -0.60 16.11 -11.53
C PHE A 311 -0.51 15.06 -12.64
N LEU A 312 -1.48 15.03 -13.57
CA LEU A 312 -1.53 14.07 -14.67
C LEU A 312 -0.40 14.25 -15.69
N VAL A 313 0.30 15.38 -15.74
CA VAL A 313 1.38 15.61 -16.71
C VAL A 313 2.47 14.54 -16.57
N ASP A 314 2.93 14.31 -15.34
CA ASP A 314 4.09 13.46 -15.02
C ASP A 314 3.77 12.26 -14.10
N ALA A 315 2.51 12.07 -13.69
CA ALA A 315 2.13 10.98 -12.81
C ALA A 315 2.41 9.58 -13.39
N GLU A 316 2.82 8.66 -12.50
CA GLU A 316 2.91 7.23 -12.79
C GLU A 316 1.54 6.65 -13.19
N LYS A 317 1.55 5.54 -13.94
CA LYS A 317 0.32 4.93 -14.48
C LYS A 317 -0.76 4.65 -13.43
N SER A 318 -0.37 4.09 -12.27
CA SER A 318 -1.31 3.74 -11.19
C SER A 318 -2.02 4.95 -10.58
N LEU A 319 -1.37 6.11 -10.58
CA LEU A 319 -1.91 7.35 -10.03
C LEU A 319 -2.76 8.09 -11.08
N CYS A 320 -2.37 8.00 -12.37
CA CYS A 320 -3.15 8.53 -13.48
C CYS A 320 -4.57 7.96 -13.51
N GLU A 321 -4.71 6.64 -13.36
CA GLU A 321 -6.02 5.97 -13.39
C GLU A 321 -6.97 6.54 -12.32
N LYS A 322 -6.48 6.74 -11.09
CA LYS A 322 -7.28 7.31 -10.00
C LYS A 322 -7.63 8.77 -10.23
N ALA A 323 -6.66 9.58 -10.67
CA ALA A 323 -6.91 10.99 -10.99
C ALA A 323 -7.95 11.15 -12.13
N LEU A 324 -7.86 10.32 -13.17
CA LEU A 324 -8.83 10.31 -14.27
C LEU A 324 -10.22 9.86 -13.81
N GLY A 325 -10.30 8.84 -12.95
CA GLY A 325 -11.58 8.43 -12.36
C GLY A 325 -12.23 9.53 -11.54
N ILE A 326 -11.43 10.35 -10.83
CA ILE A 326 -11.95 11.50 -10.08
C ILE A 326 -12.48 12.58 -11.03
N LEU A 327 -11.73 12.92 -12.07
CA LEU A 327 -12.18 13.88 -13.09
C LEU A 327 -13.46 13.41 -13.79
N ASP A 328 -13.56 12.11 -14.08
CA ASP A 328 -14.76 11.52 -14.70
C ASP A 328 -16.00 11.64 -13.81
N GLY A 329 -15.87 11.36 -12.51
CA GLY A 329 -16.97 11.55 -11.54
C GLY A 329 -17.36 13.02 -11.36
N ILE A 330 -16.38 13.93 -11.34
CA ILE A 330 -16.66 15.39 -11.30
C ILE A 330 -17.44 15.83 -12.55
N CYS A 331 -17.15 15.25 -13.72
CA CYS A 331 -17.84 15.57 -14.97
C CYS A 331 -19.30 15.11 -15.04
N ASP A 332 -19.79 14.31 -14.09
CA ASP A 332 -21.21 13.99 -14.00
C ASP A 332 -22.04 15.25 -13.68
N PHE A 333 -21.44 16.23 -13.01
CA PHE A 333 -22.07 17.49 -12.63
C PHE A 333 -21.78 18.62 -13.64
N LYS A 334 -22.73 19.54 -13.81
CA LYS A 334 -22.60 20.67 -14.77
C LYS A 334 -21.39 21.55 -14.47
N GLN A 335 -21.23 21.96 -13.22
CA GLN A 335 -20.12 22.81 -12.79
C GLN A 335 -18.75 22.15 -12.99
N GLY A 336 -18.69 20.81 -12.86
CA GLY A 336 -17.48 20.04 -13.13
C GLY A 336 -17.08 20.12 -14.60
N ARG A 337 -18.05 19.95 -15.51
CA ARG A 337 -17.81 20.11 -16.95
C ARG A 337 -17.33 21.51 -17.32
N GLU A 338 -18.00 22.55 -16.80
CA GLU A 338 -17.60 23.95 -17.01
C GLU A 338 -16.15 24.19 -16.55
N LYS A 339 -15.79 23.68 -15.36
CA LYS A 339 -14.45 23.87 -14.78
C LYS A 339 -13.35 23.13 -15.53
N LEU A 340 -13.63 21.91 -16.01
CA LEU A 340 -12.70 21.18 -16.88
C LEU A 340 -12.55 21.88 -18.23
N TYR A 341 -13.64 22.33 -18.84
CA TYR A 341 -13.61 23.02 -20.12
C TYR A 341 -12.77 24.31 -20.08
N GLN A 342 -12.88 25.09 -19.00
CA GLN A 342 -12.09 26.31 -18.81
C GLN A 342 -10.58 26.08 -18.66
N ASN A 343 -10.14 24.85 -18.40
CA ASN A 343 -8.72 24.54 -18.22
C ASN A 343 -8.10 24.05 -19.54
N ALA A 344 -7.16 24.82 -20.08
CA ALA A 344 -6.48 24.54 -21.35
C ALA A 344 -5.70 23.21 -21.39
N LEU A 345 -5.38 22.61 -20.24
CA LEU A 345 -4.71 21.30 -20.20
C LEU A 345 -5.67 20.12 -20.41
N THR A 346 -6.99 20.33 -20.25
CA THR A 346 -7.98 19.26 -20.22
C THR A 346 -7.95 18.40 -21.49
N ILE A 347 -8.28 18.98 -22.65
CA ILE A 347 -8.37 18.20 -23.90
C ILE A 347 -7.01 17.62 -24.31
N PRO A 348 -5.89 18.38 -24.31
CA PRO A 348 -4.57 17.83 -24.61
C PRO A 348 -4.17 16.65 -23.72
N LEU A 349 -4.42 16.73 -22.40
CA LEU A 349 -4.07 15.65 -21.48
C LEU A 349 -4.95 14.43 -21.65
N LEU A 350 -6.27 14.59 -21.78
CA LEU A 350 -7.18 13.47 -22.01
C LEU A 350 -6.80 12.73 -23.28
N VAL A 351 -6.64 13.45 -24.39
CA VAL A 351 -6.22 12.85 -25.66
C VAL A 351 -4.85 12.20 -25.52
N LYS A 352 -3.87 12.83 -24.85
CA LYS A 352 -2.54 12.24 -24.62
C LYS A 352 -2.62 10.91 -23.86
N LYS A 353 -3.50 10.77 -22.87
CA LYS A 353 -3.57 9.60 -21.96
C LYS A 353 -4.34 8.40 -22.53
N ILE A 354 -5.23 8.60 -23.52
CA ILE A 354 -5.89 7.51 -24.27
C ILE A 354 -4.84 6.51 -24.77
N LEU A 355 -5.06 5.22 -24.50
CA LEU A 355 -4.18 4.08 -24.86
C LEU A 355 -2.77 4.08 -24.24
N ARG A 356 -2.45 5.00 -23.31
CA ARG A 356 -1.09 5.10 -22.73
C ARG A 356 -0.96 4.61 -21.30
N VAL A 357 -2.06 4.53 -20.55
CA VAL A 357 -2.04 4.22 -19.10
C VAL A 357 -2.58 2.81 -18.84
N SER A 358 -3.90 2.64 -18.90
CA SER A 358 -4.63 1.39 -18.71
C SER A 358 -5.92 1.43 -19.55
N GLU A 359 -6.60 0.29 -19.67
CA GLU A 359 -7.93 0.21 -20.30
C GLU A 359 -8.93 1.11 -19.56
N LEU A 360 -9.00 0.99 -18.22
CA LEU A 360 -9.87 1.80 -17.38
C LEU A 360 -9.56 3.31 -17.46
N SER A 361 -8.28 3.69 -17.55
CA SER A 361 -7.93 5.10 -17.78
C SER A 361 -8.43 5.60 -19.13
N THR A 362 -8.40 4.75 -20.15
CA THR A 362 -8.90 5.09 -21.48
C THR A 362 -10.42 5.25 -21.45
N GLU A 363 -11.12 4.38 -20.73
CA GLU A 363 -12.55 4.52 -20.45
C GLU A 363 -12.90 5.87 -19.81
N PHE A 364 -12.17 6.27 -18.77
CA PHE A 364 -12.38 7.57 -18.13
C PHE A 364 -12.10 8.73 -19.09
N CYS A 365 -11.01 8.69 -19.87
CA CYS A 365 -10.72 9.76 -20.83
C CYS A 365 -11.85 9.93 -21.86
N LEU A 366 -12.34 8.84 -22.44
CA LEU A 366 -13.44 8.89 -23.42
C LEU A 366 -14.75 9.32 -22.79
N SER A 367 -15.04 8.84 -21.58
CA SER A 367 -16.20 9.24 -20.79
C SER A 367 -16.22 10.75 -20.55
N ILE A 368 -15.08 11.33 -20.11
CA ILE A 368 -14.94 12.78 -19.90
C ILE A 368 -15.14 13.53 -21.22
N LEU A 369 -14.46 13.14 -22.29
CA LEU A 369 -14.58 13.79 -23.61
C LEU A 369 -16.04 13.77 -24.10
N LEU A 370 -16.73 12.64 -23.97
CA LEU A 370 -18.14 12.51 -24.35
C LEU A 370 -19.05 13.40 -23.51
N LYS A 371 -18.81 13.49 -22.19
CA LYS A 371 -19.59 14.35 -21.28
C LYS A 371 -19.39 15.83 -21.62
N LEU A 372 -18.17 16.25 -21.97
CA LEU A 372 -17.87 17.62 -22.42
C LEU A 372 -18.50 17.93 -23.79
N CYS A 373 -18.51 16.97 -24.72
CA CYS A 373 -19.15 17.13 -26.03
C CYS A 373 -20.69 17.21 -25.99
N LYS A 374 -21.32 16.86 -24.86
CA LYS A 374 -22.78 16.84 -24.66
C LYS A 374 -23.29 17.99 -23.77
N SER A 375 -22.40 18.80 -23.19
CA SER A 375 -22.82 19.97 -22.41
C SER A 375 -23.21 21.09 -23.38
N GLY A 376 -24.50 21.16 -23.72
CA GLY A 376 -25.08 22.06 -24.73
C GLY A 376 -25.04 23.57 -24.46
N GLU A 377 -23.89 24.10 -24.07
CA GLU A 377 -23.55 25.52 -24.20
C GLU A 377 -22.73 25.74 -25.48
N ARG A 378 -22.70 26.99 -25.97
CA ARG A 378 -22.47 27.41 -27.37
C ARG A 378 -21.17 26.99 -28.09
N ASP A 379 -20.33 26.15 -27.50
CA ASP A 379 -19.00 25.75 -27.99
C ASP A 379 -18.81 24.22 -28.11
N GLU A 380 -19.89 23.43 -28.32
CA GLU A 380 -19.76 21.97 -28.53
C GLU A 380 -18.81 21.59 -29.68
N ASP A 381 -18.74 22.43 -30.70
CA ASP A 381 -17.87 22.22 -31.86
C ASP A 381 -16.40 22.42 -31.50
N ASP A 382 -16.06 23.30 -30.56
CA ASP A 382 -14.67 23.60 -30.19
C ASP A 382 -14.00 22.40 -29.51
N VAL A 383 -14.69 21.72 -28.57
CA VAL A 383 -14.14 20.51 -27.91
C VAL A 383 -13.88 19.41 -28.93
N ARG A 384 -14.81 19.18 -29.85
CA ARG A 384 -14.72 18.13 -30.88
C ARG A 384 -13.60 18.44 -31.87
N VAL A 385 -13.52 19.69 -32.32
CA VAL A 385 -12.50 20.16 -33.26
C VAL A 385 -11.11 20.09 -32.61
N GLU A 386 -10.96 20.58 -31.39
CA GLU A 386 -9.68 20.53 -30.66
C GLU A 386 -9.24 19.07 -30.42
N ALA A 387 -10.13 18.22 -29.91
CA ALA A 387 -9.82 16.81 -29.70
C ALA A 387 -9.42 16.10 -31.00
N ALA A 388 -10.11 16.39 -32.11
CA ALA A 388 -9.78 15.85 -33.43
C ALA A 388 -8.42 16.33 -33.92
N GLN A 389 -8.10 17.63 -33.78
CA GLN A 389 -6.80 18.21 -34.13
C GLN A 389 -5.65 17.59 -33.32
N LEU A 390 -5.90 17.25 -32.06
CA LEU A 390 -4.94 16.59 -31.16
C LEU A 390 -4.82 15.07 -31.40
N GLY A 391 -5.57 14.53 -32.35
CA GLY A 391 -5.48 13.15 -32.79
C GLY A 391 -6.35 12.15 -32.02
N ALA A 392 -7.41 12.62 -31.35
CA ALA A 392 -8.36 11.74 -30.65
C ALA A 392 -9.00 10.73 -31.61
N PHE A 393 -9.40 11.19 -32.81
CA PHE A 393 -10.07 10.36 -33.81
C PHE A 393 -9.25 9.12 -34.20
N GLN A 394 -7.95 9.29 -34.48
CA GLN A 394 -7.06 8.17 -34.84
C GLN A 394 -6.93 7.18 -33.67
N LYS A 395 -6.85 7.66 -32.43
CA LYS A 395 -6.77 6.80 -31.26
C LYS A 395 -8.06 6.01 -31.00
N ILE A 396 -9.21 6.64 -31.22
CA ILE A 396 -10.53 6.01 -31.11
C ILE A 396 -10.70 4.93 -32.21
N LEU A 397 -10.24 5.19 -33.43
CA LEU A 397 -10.20 4.18 -34.49
C LEU A 397 -9.33 2.97 -34.13
N VAL A 398 -8.16 3.20 -33.53
CA VAL A 398 -7.30 2.10 -33.05
C VAL A 398 -8.02 1.28 -31.97
N LEU A 399 -8.76 1.92 -31.06
CA LEU A 399 -9.56 1.22 -30.06
C LEU A 399 -10.65 0.35 -30.69
N LEU A 400 -11.34 0.84 -31.73
CA LEU A 400 -12.32 0.06 -32.49
C LEU A 400 -11.69 -1.18 -33.14
N GLN A 401 -10.49 -1.04 -33.70
CA GLN A 401 -9.79 -2.11 -34.41
C GLN A 401 -9.22 -3.19 -33.49
N VAL A 402 -8.66 -2.79 -32.34
CA VAL A 402 -8.03 -3.71 -31.38
C VAL A 402 -9.08 -4.41 -30.50
N GLY A 403 -10.32 -3.90 -30.51
CA GLY A 403 -11.41 -4.37 -29.67
C GLY A 403 -11.40 -3.65 -28.32
N CYS A 404 -12.59 -3.18 -27.91
CA CYS A 404 -12.80 -2.50 -26.63
C CYS A 404 -13.77 -3.30 -25.75
N GLY A 405 -13.56 -3.26 -24.43
CA GLY A 405 -14.46 -3.81 -23.44
C GLY A 405 -15.91 -3.30 -23.59
N GLY A 406 -16.88 -4.06 -23.10
CA GLY A 406 -18.30 -3.80 -23.34
C GLY A 406 -18.77 -2.38 -22.98
N ALA A 407 -18.24 -1.78 -21.91
CA ALA A 407 -18.57 -0.43 -21.45
C ALA A 407 -17.99 0.70 -22.34
N MET A 408 -17.00 0.41 -23.18
CA MET A 408 -16.41 1.38 -24.11
C MET A 408 -17.15 1.48 -25.44
N LYS A 409 -17.85 0.43 -25.86
CA LYS A 409 -18.47 0.37 -27.19
C LYS A 409 -19.47 1.48 -27.46
N ASP A 410 -20.18 1.93 -26.43
CA ASP A 410 -21.17 3.00 -26.56
C ASP A 410 -20.53 4.41 -26.49
N LYS A 411 -19.28 4.51 -26.02
CA LYS A 411 -18.52 5.77 -25.84
C LYS A 411 -17.59 6.09 -27.01
N VAL A 412 -17.14 5.04 -27.70
CA VAL A 412 -16.28 5.04 -28.89
C VAL A 412 -17.14 5.21 -30.14
#